data_AF-A0A7K0E6D8-F1
#
_entry.id   AF-A0A7K0E6D8-F1
#
_cell.length_a   1.000
_cell.length_b   1.000
_cell.length_c   1.000
_cell.angle_alpha   90.00
_cell.angle_beta   90.00
_cell.angle_gamma   90.00
#
_symmetry.space_group_name_H-M   'P 1'
#
loop_
_entity.id
_entity.type
_entity.pdbx_description
1 polymer ?
#
loop_
_entity_poly.entity_id
_entity_poly.type
_entity_poly.pdbx_seq_one_letter_code
_entity_poly.pdbx_strand_id
1 'polypeptide(L)'
;MRFNKITFVSILMVFLVACKSSSTVTSEKDGKTPVVSQKLEGYTQSVPATEVTFEMVEIPSGNFTMGSPESEVNRKTDEGPQHQVALDGFYMGKYELTWDVFELFFKQNQELFVKLDNEKVIKIDAISRPSPPYEDPSYGMGKEGFPAISMSTYSALVFCKWLSTVTGKFYRLPTEAEWEYAARAGSTTAYSFGDSVEELDKYAVYYEKSNNKSAKVGTKLPNAWGLYDMHGNVAEWTLDEYKEDAYANSEEKNPWITPTVIHPRVIRGGSWDDDPDKLRSASRTGSSKKLQKRDPQIPKSFWWFTDSNFVGFRLVSPKIQPSPEEQKKFWQKVLDE
;
A
#
# COMPACT_ATOMS: atom_id res chain seq x y z
N MET A 1 33.23 35.70 -49.27
CA MET A 1 32.64 37.02 -49.00
C MET A 1 31.75 37.42 -50.17
N ARG A 2 30.42 37.26 -50.03
CA ARG A 2 29.42 37.84 -50.94
C ARG A 2 28.25 38.30 -50.08
N PHE A 3 28.14 39.61 -49.91
CA PHE A 3 26.98 40.28 -49.34
C PHE A 3 25.97 40.51 -50.45
N ASN A 4 24.70 40.17 -50.23
CA ASN A 4 23.59 40.78 -50.97
C ASN A 4 22.47 41.16 -50.00
N LYS A 5 22.12 42.44 -50.06
CA LYS A 5 21.11 43.13 -49.25
C LYS A 5 19.70 42.64 -49.64
N ILE A 6 18.86 42.38 -48.65
CA ILE A 6 17.42 42.13 -48.83
C ILE A 6 16.67 43.39 -48.39
N THR A 7 15.83 43.88 -49.30
CA THR A 7 15.03 45.10 -49.22
C THR A 7 13.76 44.86 -48.42
N PHE A 8 13.44 45.78 -47.51
CA PHE A 8 12.17 45.86 -46.78
C PHE A 8 11.04 46.35 -47.71
N VAL A 9 9.88 45.70 -47.67
CA VAL A 9 8.61 46.25 -48.20
C VAL A 9 7.53 46.07 -47.13
N SER A 10 7.00 47.20 -46.67
CA SER A 10 5.84 47.32 -45.77
C SER A 10 4.54 47.12 -46.53
N ILE A 11 3.58 46.36 -45.98
CA ILE A 11 2.17 46.38 -46.39
C ILE A 11 1.29 46.51 -45.14
N LEU A 12 0.35 47.47 -45.23
CA LEU A 12 -0.55 47.97 -44.20
C LEU A 12 -1.92 47.28 -44.29
N MET A 13 -2.47 46.96 -43.11
CA MET A 13 -3.88 46.72 -42.68
C MET A 13 -4.99 46.40 -43.69
N VAL A 14 -5.85 45.43 -43.32
CA VAL A 14 -7.30 45.66 -43.12
C VAL A 14 -7.82 44.76 -41.98
N PHE A 15 -8.44 45.35 -40.96
CA PHE A 15 -9.24 44.64 -39.94
C PHE A 15 -10.70 44.61 -40.40
N LEU A 16 -11.33 43.42 -40.38
CA LEU A 16 -12.77 43.25 -40.54
C LEU A 16 -13.33 42.52 -39.32
N VAL A 17 -14.18 43.23 -38.58
CA VAL A 17 -15.01 42.73 -37.49
C VAL A 17 -16.30 42.16 -38.11
N ALA A 18 -16.66 40.93 -37.77
CA ALA A 18 -17.98 40.36 -38.08
C ALA A 18 -18.60 39.77 -36.81
N CYS A 19 -19.84 40.17 -36.54
CA CYS A 19 -20.63 39.80 -35.36
C CYS A 19 -21.63 38.68 -35.71
N LYS A 20 -21.62 37.63 -34.87
CA LYS A 20 -22.63 36.59 -34.54
C LYS A 20 -23.80 36.28 -35.49
N SER A 21 -24.03 34.98 -35.67
CA SER A 21 -25.37 34.38 -35.52
C SER A 21 -25.27 32.99 -34.86
N SER A 22 -25.98 32.80 -33.75
CA SER A 22 -26.13 31.53 -33.06
C SER A 22 -27.11 30.62 -33.78
N SER A 23 -26.73 29.36 -33.99
CA SER A 23 -27.65 28.28 -34.29
C SER A 23 -27.50 27.20 -33.21
N THR A 24 -28.52 27.12 -32.38
CA THR A 24 -28.80 26.03 -31.43
C THR A 24 -29.07 24.73 -32.17
N VAL A 25 -28.32 23.68 -31.83
CA VAL A 25 -28.73 22.28 -32.06
C VAL A 25 -28.67 21.59 -30.69
N THR A 26 -29.80 21.01 -30.29
CA THR A 26 -30.03 20.31 -29.02
C THR A 26 -29.95 18.79 -29.19
N SER A 27 -29.52 18.13 -28.10
CA SER A 27 -29.46 16.69 -27.76
C SER A 27 -28.48 15.83 -28.57
N GLU A 28 -27.68 14.94 -27.98
CA GLU A 28 -27.94 14.08 -26.80
C GLU A 28 -26.83 14.14 -25.74
N LYS A 29 -27.26 14.02 -24.47
CA LYS A 29 -26.40 13.91 -23.29
C LYS A 29 -25.99 12.44 -23.15
N ASP A 30 -24.73 12.13 -23.44
CA ASP A 30 -24.11 10.92 -22.90
C ASP A 30 -23.47 11.29 -21.55
N GLY A 31 -24.05 10.75 -20.48
CA GLY A 31 -23.77 11.09 -19.08
C GLY A 31 -22.49 10.45 -18.57
N LYS A 32 -21.34 10.76 -19.18
CA LYS A 32 -20.03 10.49 -18.57
C LYS A 32 -19.51 11.77 -17.94
N THR A 33 -19.72 11.91 -16.63
CA THR A 33 -18.96 12.86 -15.82
C THR A 33 -17.48 12.60 -16.10
N PRO A 34 -16.69 13.60 -16.54
CA PRO A 34 -15.26 13.41 -16.69
C PRO A 34 -14.70 13.14 -15.30
N VAL A 35 -14.15 11.94 -15.09
CA VAL A 35 -13.34 11.63 -13.91
C VAL A 35 -12.13 12.54 -14.01
N VAL A 36 -12.16 13.66 -13.28
CA VAL A 36 -11.00 14.50 -13.08
C VAL A 36 -10.00 13.63 -12.34
N SER A 37 -8.94 13.19 -13.04
CA SER A 37 -7.81 12.54 -12.40
C SER A 37 -7.14 13.59 -11.51
N GLN A 38 -7.54 13.64 -10.25
CA GLN A 38 -6.89 14.48 -9.27
C GLN A 38 -5.47 13.90 -9.14
N LYS A 39 -4.46 14.66 -9.57
CA LYS A 39 -3.06 14.27 -9.36
C LYS A 39 -2.84 14.29 -7.85
N LEU A 40 -2.99 13.14 -7.20
CA LEU A 40 -2.77 13.04 -5.77
C LEU A 40 -1.31 13.40 -5.50
N GLU A 41 -1.14 14.27 -4.52
CA GLU A 41 0.17 14.67 -4.03
C GLU A 41 0.81 13.47 -3.31
N GLY A 42 2.12 13.56 -3.08
CA GLY A 42 2.89 12.47 -2.51
C GLY A 42 4.31 12.92 -2.25
N TYR A 43 5.12 12.02 -1.72
CA TYR A 43 6.54 12.29 -1.53
C TYR A 43 7.38 11.04 -1.78
N THR A 44 8.61 11.27 -2.22
CA THR A 44 9.64 10.25 -2.29
C THR A 44 10.46 10.32 -1.00
N GLN A 45 10.50 9.23 -0.25
CA GLN A 45 11.36 9.10 0.93
C GLN A 45 12.70 8.50 0.51
N SER A 46 13.78 9.24 0.68
CA SER A 46 15.13 8.68 0.66
C SER A 46 15.45 8.04 2.00
N VAL A 47 16.07 6.86 2.01
CA VAL A 47 16.61 6.26 3.23
C VAL A 47 18.01 6.84 3.47
N PRO A 48 18.23 7.60 4.56
CA PRO A 48 19.52 8.22 4.87
C PRO A 48 20.71 7.27 4.74
N ALA A 49 21.83 7.79 4.25
CA ALA A 49 23.08 7.06 4.01
C ALA A 49 23.00 5.95 2.94
N THR A 50 21.96 5.94 2.13
CA THR A 50 21.77 5.02 1.00
C THR A 50 21.22 5.77 -0.22
N GLU A 51 21.32 5.17 -1.40
CA GLU A 51 20.65 5.65 -2.63
C GLU A 51 19.22 5.10 -2.77
N VAL A 52 18.73 4.34 -1.79
CA VAL A 52 17.42 3.69 -1.84
C VAL A 52 16.33 4.70 -1.51
N THR A 53 15.30 4.73 -2.33
CA THR A 53 14.12 5.58 -2.16
C THR A 53 12.84 4.78 -2.32
N PHE A 54 11.74 5.23 -1.72
CA PHE A 54 10.40 4.71 -1.99
C PHE A 54 9.37 5.83 -2.10
N GLU A 55 8.29 5.57 -2.84
CA GLU A 55 7.23 6.55 -3.11
C GLU A 55 6.02 6.35 -2.19
N MET A 56 5.48 7.45 -1.68
CA MET A 56 4.29 7.50 -0.85
C MET A 56 3.25 8.40 -1.52
N VAL A 57 2.01 7.93 -1.61
CA VAL A 57 0.86 8.61 -2.19
C VAL A 57 -0.01 9.17 -1.07
N GLU A 58 -0.47 10.42 -1.19
CA GLU A 58 -1.44 10.99 -0.28
C GLU A 58 -2.82 10.36 -0.48
N ILE A 59 -3.39 9.87 0.62
CA ILE A 59 -4.73 9.35 0.71
C ILE A 59 -5.59 10.37 1.46
N PRO A 60 -6.62 10.94 0.80
CA PRO A 60 -7.39 12.04 1.39
C PRO A 60 -8.24 11.54 2.56
N SER A 61 -8.39 12.38 3.59
CA SER A 61 -9.40 12.12 4.62
C SER A 61 -10.79 12.00 3.99
N GLY A 62 -11.63 11.11 4.50
CA GLY A 62 -12.95 10.92 3.93
C GLY A 62 -13.78 9.89 4.67
N ASN A 63 -14.98 9.66 4.13
CA ASN A 63 -15.89 8.62 4.62
C ASN A 63 -16.07 7.58 3.51
N PHE A 64 -16.18 6.32 3.90
CA PHE A 64 -16.54 5.24 2.98
C PHE A 64 -17.34 4.16 3.68
N THR A 65 -18.03 3.36 2.88
CA THR A 65 -18.72 2.16 3.35
C THR A 65 -17.75 0.99 3.31
N MET A 66 -17.36 0.51 4.49
CA MET A 66 -16.46 -0.63 4.65
C MET A 66 -17.25 -1.94 4.63
N GLY A 67 -16.67 -2.98 4.01
CA GLY A 67 -17.31 -4.28 3.79
C GLY A 67 -18.08 -4.38 2.48
N SER A 68 -18.65 -5.55 2.21
CA SER A 68 -19.34 -5.87 0.96
C SER A 68 -20.86 -6.01 1.16
N PRO A 69 -21.68 -5.59 0.17
CA PRO A 69 -23.13 -5.76 0.23
C PRO A 69 -23.50 -7.25 0.12
N GLU A 70 -24.62 -7.65 0.70
CA GLU A 70 -25.06 -9.07 0.70
C GLU A 70 -25.17 -9.69 -0.70
N SER A 71 -25.41 -8.85 -1.72
CA SER A 71 -25.51 -9.26 -3.12
C SER A 71 -24.17 -9.38 -3.86
N GLU A 72 -23.04 -8.97 -3.25
CA GLU A 72 -21.73 -9.06 -3.91
C GLU A 72 -21.34 -10.52 -4.12
N VAL A 73 -20.99 -10.86 -5.37
CA VAL A 73 -20.62 -12.22 -5.76
C VAL A 73 -19.36 -12.65 -5.00
N ASN A 74 -19.37 -13.86 -4.45
CA ASN A 74 -18.29 -14.44 -3.64
C ASN A 74 -18.02 -13.72 -2.30
N ARG A 75 -18.93 -12.87 -1.84
CA ARG A 75 -18.89 -12.31 -0.48
C ARG A 75 -18.86 -13.42 0.58
N LYS A 76 -18.01 -13.24 1.59
CA LYS A 76 -18.02 -14.03 2.83
C LYS A 76 -18.81 -13.34 3.95
N THR A 77 -19.12 -14.10 4.99
CA THR A 77 -19.91 -13.61 6.13
C THR A 77 -19.19 -12.57 6.99
N ASP A 78 -17.86 -12.64 7.09
CA ASP A 78 -16.97 -11.77 7.87
C ASP A 78 -16.67 -10.41 7.21
N GLU A 79 -17.30 -10.15 6.05
CA GLU A 79 -17.18 -8.90 5.29
C GLU A 79 -18.35 -7.95 5.55
N GLY A 80 -19.20 -8.24 6.55
CA GLY A 80 -20.26 -7.34 6.96
C GLY A 80 -20.57 -7.39 8.47
N PRO A 81 -21.56 -6.61 8.92
CA PRO A 81 -22.38 -5.71 8.11
C PRO A 81 -21.58 -4.56 7.50
N GLN A 82 -22.07 -4.02 6.37
CA GLN A 82 -21.53 -2.77 5.86
C GLN A 82 -21.76 -1.65 6.86
N HIS A 83 -20.74 -0.84 7.11
CA HIS A 83 -20.80 0.26 8.08
C HIS A 83 -20.01 1.46 7.56
N GLN A 84 -20.32 2.64 8.06
CA GLN A 84 -19.62 3.86 7.69
C GLN A 84 -18.35 4.00 8.50
N VAL A 85 -17.26 4.35 7.81
CA VAL A 85 -15.96 4.62 8.43
C VAL A 85 -15.45 5.97 7.96
N ALA A 86 -15.04 6.80 8.91
CA ALA A 86 -14.36 8.07 8.71
C ALA A 86 -12.85 7.89 8.95
N LEU A 87 -12.02 8.28 7.99
CA LEU A 87 -10.56 8.24 8.10
C LEU A 87 -9.97 9.64 8.01
N ASP A 88 -9.02 9.94 8.90
CA ASP A 88 -8.13 11.09 8.74
C ASP A 88 -7.18 10.86 7.55
N GLY A 89 -6.61 11.94 6.98
CA GLY A 89 -5.70 11.83 5.85
C GLY A 89 -4.37 11.20 6.23
N PHE A 90 -3.83 10.36 5.35
CA PHE A 90 -2.55 9.68 5.55
C PHE A 90 -1.81 9.56 4.22
N TYR A 91 -0.58 9.07 4.28
CA TYR A 91 0.19 8.66 3.11
C TYR A 91 0.35 7.16 3.11
N MET A 92 0.26 6.53 1.94
CA MET A 92 0.42 5.09 1.77
C MET A 92 1.47 4.78 0.71
N GLY A 93 2.24 3.71 0.90
CA GLY A 93 3.22 3.24 -0.08
C GLY A 93 2.55 3.00 -1.43
N LYS A 94 3.10 3.62 -2.48
CA LYS A 94 2.60 3.48 -3.86
C LYS A 94 2.53 2.01 -4.32
N TYR A 95 3.46 1.22 -3.80
CA TYR A 95 3.69 -0.19 -4.03
C TYR A 95 3.74 -0.93 -2.69
N GLU A 96 3.68 -2.26 -2.70
CA GLU A 96 4.16 -3.03 -1.53
C GLU A 96 5.64 -2.69 -1.25
N LEU A 97 6.07 -2.84 0.01
CA LEU A 97 7.47 -2.61 0.36
C LEU A 97 8.36 -3.62 -0.38
N THR A 98 9.36 -3.14 -1.10
CA THR A 98 10.27 -4.02 -1.84
C THR A 98 11.41 -4.56 -0.99
N TRP A 99 12.02 -5.66 -1.44
CA TRP A 99 13.25 -6.18 -0.85
C TRP A 99 14.39 -5.14 -0.87
N ASP A 100 14.42 -4.23 -1.84
CA ASP A 100 15.44 -3.17 -1.92
C ASP A 100 15.50 -2.32 -0.65
N VAL A 101 14.34 -2.03 -0.06
CA VAL A 101 14.23 -1.28 1.19
C VAL A 101 14.35 -2.20 2.40
N PHE A 102 13.67 -3.35 2.39
CA PHE A 102 13.65 -4.26 3.54
C PHE A 102 15.03 -4.86 3.85
N GLU A 103 15.85 -5.13 2.83
CA GLU A 103 17.21 -5.66 3.02
C GLU A 103 18.14 -4.68 3.76
N LEU A 104 17.86 -3.37 3.75
CA LEU A 104 18.64 -2.39 4.51
C LEU A 104 18.57 -2.65 6.02
N PHE A 105 17.38 -3.02 6.51
CA PHE A 105 17.13 -3.42 7.88
C PHE A 105 17.64 -4.83 8.17
N PHE A 106 17.39 -5.76 7.24
CA PHE A 106 17.69 -7.17 7.42
C PHE A 106 19.20 -7.50 7.39
N LYS A 107 19.97 -6.99 6.42
CA LYS A 107 21.37 -7.37 6.19
C LYS A 107 22.38 -6.79 7.19
N GLN A 108 21.92 -6.21 8.31
CA GLN A 108 22.79 -5.67 9.35
C GLN A 108 23.80 -4.65 8.82
N ASN A 109 23.37 -3.74 7.95
CA ASN A 109 24.23 -2.72 7.34
C ASN A 109 24.63 -1.61 8.33
N GLN A 110 25.15 -1.97 9.51
CA GLN A 110 25.56 -1.02 10.55
C GLN A 110 26.55 0.02 9.99
N GLU A 111 27.47 -0.41 9.12
CA GLU A 111 28.45 0.46 8.46
C GLU A 111 27.83 1.57 7.61
N LEU A 112 26.61 1.38 7.08
CA LEU A 112 25.91 2.44 6.35
C LEU A 112 25.46 3.54 7.30
N PHE A 113 25.01 3.16 8.50
CA PHE A 113 24.34 4.08 9.42
C PHE A 113 25.27 4.68 10.48
N VAL A 114 26.53 4.24 10.61
CA VAL A 114 27.52 4.87 11.52
C VAL A 114 27.78 6.35 11.23
N LYS A 115 27.42 6.83 10.03
CA LYS A 115 27.57 8.22 9.60
C LYS A 115 26.38 9.11 10.01
N LEU A 116 25.33 8.54 10.60
CA LEU A 116 24.21 9.32 11.15
C LEU A 116 24.61 9.98 12.47
N ASP A 117 23.78 10.91 12.93
CA ASP A 117 23.93 11.53 14.25
C ASP A 117 24.00 10.46 15.37
N ASN A 118 24.86 10.69 16.37
CA ASN A 118 25.12 9.75 17.46
C ASN A 118 23.86 9.28 18.19
N GLU A 119 22.87 10.16 18.40
CA GLU A 119 21.62 9.77 19.07
C GLU A 119 20.80 8.80 18.21
N LYS A 120 20.77 9.02 16.88
CA LYS A 120 20.11 8.10 15.94
C LYS A 120 20.82 6.76 15.88
N VAL A 121 22.16 6.76 15.86
CA VAL A 121 22.95 5.52 15.86
C VAL A 121 22.65 4.68 17.09
N ILE A 122 22.64 5.29 18.28
CA ILE A 122 22.31 4.60 19.55
C ILE A 122 20.89 4.03 19.50
N LYS A 123 19.91 4.79 19.01
CA LYS A 123 18.51 4.32 18.89
C LYS A 123 18.36 3.18 17.88
N ILE A 124 19.07 3.22 16.75
CA ILE A 124 19.06 2.16 15.75
C ILE A 124 19.68 0.87 16.30
N ASP A 125 20.76 0.99 17.07
CA ASP A 125 21.42 -0.18 17.67
C ASP A 125 20.56 -0.83 18.77
N ALA A 126 19.73 -0.03 19.45
CA ALA A 126 18.75 -0.52 20.43
C ALA A 126 17.53 -1.23 19.81
N ILE A 127 17.34 -1.19 18.48
CA ILE A 127 16.25 -1.88 17.79
C ILE A 127 16.72 -3.28 17.36
N SER A 128 16.05 -4.30 17.90
CA SER A 128 16.27 -5.70 17.54
C SER A 128 16.11 -5.95 16.03
N ARG A 129 16.91 -6.87 15.50
CA ARG A 129 16.92 -7.20 14.06
C ARG A 129 16.50 -8.66 13.82
N PRO A 130 16.00 -8.98 12.63
CA PRO A 130 15.68 -10.35 12.27
C PRO A 130 16.89 -11.26 12.39
N SER A 131 16.68 -12.43 12.98
CA SER A 131 17.66 -13.52 12.87
C SER A 131 17.84 -13.92 11.40
N PRO A 132 18.98 -14.52 11.02
CA PRO A 132 19.10 -15.13 9.70
C PRO A 132 17.96 -16.14 9.45
N PRO A 133 17.24 -16.04 8.32
CA PRO A 133 16.19 -16.99 7.99
C PRO A 133 16.81 -18.36 7.66
N TYR A 134 16.03 -19.42 7.87
CA TYR A 134 16.46 -20.78 7.56
C TYR A 134 16.60 -21.03 6.04
N GLU A 135 15.67 -20.48 5.25
CA GLU A 135 15.68 -20.50 3.79
C GLU A 135 15.77 -19.07 3.24
N ASP A 136 16.13 -18.89 1.97
CA ASP A 136 16.03 -17.59 1.32
C ASP A 136 14.55 -17.13 1.33
N PRO A 137 14.20 -16.05 2.04
CA PRO A 137 12.82 -15.64 2.22
C PRO A 137 12.18 -15.13 0.91
N SER A 138 12.97 -14.91 -0.15
CA SER A 138 12.42 -14.59 -1.47
C SER A 138 11.88 -15.81 -2.23
N TYR A 139 12.17 -17.04 -1.78
CA TYR A 139 11.77 -18.29 -2.45
C TYR A 139 12.07 -18.34 -3.96
N GLY A 140 13.12 -17.63 -4.41
CA GLY A 140 13.48 -17.55 -5.82
C GLY A 140 12.51 -16.75 -6.70
N MET A 141 11.61 -15.96 -6.09
CA MET A 141 10.70 -15.04 -6.80
C MET A 141 11.48 -13.89 -7.45
N GLY A 142 12.51 -13.41 -6.75
CA GLY A 142 13.27 -12.21 -7.10
C GLY A 142 13.38 -11.28 -5.90
N LYS A 143 14.29 -10.30 -5.99
CA LYS A 143 14.51 -9.29 -4.93
C LYS A 143 14.41 -7.88 -5.49
N GLU A 144 15.18 -7.57 -6.52
CA GLU A 144 15.22 -6.23 -7.11
C GLU A 144 13.86 -5.81 -7.69
N GLY A 145 13.22 -4.82 -7.05
CA GLY A 145 11.88 -4.35 -7.40
C GLY A 145 10.75 -5.34 -7.08
N PHE A 146 11.02 -6.44 -6.38
CA PHE A 146 10.01 -7.40 -5.94
C PHE A 146 9.52 -7.08 -4.52
N PRO A 147 8.26 -7.38 -4.20
CA PRO A 147 7.74 -7.20 -2.85
C PRO A 147 8.52 -8.07 -1.85
N ALA A 148 8.82 -7.48 -0.70
CA ALA A 148 9.37 -8.20 0.44
C ALA A 148 8.29 -9.11 1.03
N ILE A 149 8.61 -10.39 1.21
CA ILE A 149 7.69 -11.45 1.64
C ILE A 149 8.27 -12.32 2.76
N SER A 150 7.44 -13.20 3.33
CA SER A 150 7.84 -14.22 4.31
C SER A 150 8.24 -13.70 5.68
N MET A 151 8.02 -12.41 5.98
CA MET A 151 8.16 -11.87 7.33
C MET A 151 6.89 -12.02 8.14
N SER A 152 7.05 -12.14 9.46
CA SER A 152 5.94 -12.02 10.40
C SER A 152 5.44 -10.57 10.48
N THR A 153 4.21 -10.37 10.98
CA THR A 153 3.70 -9.03 11.29
C THR A 153 4.59 -8.31 12.30
N TYR A 154 5.16 -9.03 13.27
CA TYR A 154 6.10 -8.47 14.24
C TYR A 154 7.36 -7.92 13.53
N SER A 155 7.96 -8.69 12.62
CA SER A 155 9.12 -8.24 11.85
C SER A 155 8.81 -7.00 11.00
N ALA A 156 7.63 -6.96 10.37
CA ALA A 156 7.18 -5.79 9.62
C ALA A 156 6.99 -4.55 10.51
N LEU A 157 6.48 -4.71 11.73
CA LEU A 157 6.34 -3.62 12.71
C LEU A 157 7.69 -3.11 13.22
N VAL A 158 8.63 -4.01 13.53
CA VAL A 158 9.98 -3.60 13.93
C VAL A 158 10.71 -2.89 12.78
N PHE A 159 10.52 -3.36 11.53
CA PHE A 159 10.98 -2.63 10.35
C PHE A 159 10.42 -1.20 10.30
N CYS A 160 9.11 -1.03 10.54
CA CYS A 160 8.49 0.29 10.56
C CYS A 160 9.08 1.20 11.66
N LYS A 161 9.36 0.65 12.85
CA LYS A 161 10.03 1.38 13.94
C LYS A 161 11.45 1.79 13.57
N TRP A 162 12.22 0.88 12.97
CA TRP A 162 13.56 1.16 12.46
C TRP A 162 13.52 2.26 11.40
N LEU A 163 12.64 2.13 10.40
CA LEU A 163 12.50 3.12 9.33
C LEU A 163 12.12 4.49 9.89
N SER A 164 11.24 4.51 10.89
CA SER A 164 10.86 5.75 11.57
C SER A 164 12.02 6.43 12.26
N THR A 165 12.88 5.63 12.90
CA THR A 165 14.07 6.11 13.60
C THR A 165 15.11 6.67 12.63
N VAL A 166 15.38 5.96 11.53
CA VAL A 166 16.38 6.37 10.53
C VAL A 166 15.93 7.65 9.82
N THR A 167 14.70 7.66 9.31
CA THR A 167 14.16 8.78 8.50
C THR A 167 13.72 9.98 9.35
N GLY A 168 13.33 9.76 10.60
CA GLY A 168 12.72 10.78 11.46
C GLY A 168 11.24 11.05 11.17
N LYS A 169 10.61 10.26 10.29
CA LYS A 169 9.17 10.33 9.98
C LYS A 169 8.50 9.05 10.45
N PHE A 170 7.33 9.14 11.07
CA PHE A 170 6.63 7.98 11.60
C PHE A 170 6.00 7.14 10.48
N TYR A 171 6.33 5.84 10.49
CA TYR A 171 5.80 4.83 9.60
C TYR A 171 5.22 3.66 10.40
N ARG A 172 4.17 3.04 9.87
CA ARG A 172 3.52 1.84 10.42
C ARG A 172 2.86 1.02 9.32
N LEU A 173 2.35 -0.15 9.68
CA LEU A 173 1.40 -0.89 8.85
C LEU A 173 0.07 -0.11 8.75
N PRO A 174 -0.72 -0.28 7.67
CA PRO A 174 -2.08 0.24 7.60
C PRO A 174 -2.97 -0.42 8.65
N THR A 175 -3.98 0.31 9.16
CA THR A 175 -5.15 -0.38 9.71
C THR A 175 -5.89 -1.06 8.56
N GLU A 176 -6.70 -2.05 8.88
CA GLU A 176 -7.51 -2.71 7.87
C GLU A 176 -8.44 -1.72 7.14
N ALA A 177 -9.02 -0.78 7.88
CA ALA A 177 -9.90 0.22 7.29
C ALA A 177 -9.15 1.16 6.35
N GLU A 178 -7.94 1.60 6.70
CA GLU A 178 -7.08 2.37 5.80
C GLU A 178 -6.75 1.59 4.54
N TRP A 179 -6.46 0.28 4.66
CA TRP A 179 -6.16 -0.57 3.53
C TRP A 179 -7.37 -0.68 2.58
N GLU A 180 -8.57 -0.97 3.09
CA GLU A 180 -9.77 -1.10 2.24
C GLU A 180 -10.16 0.21 1.58
N TYR A 181 -10.11 1.32 2.33
CA TYR A 181 -10.38 2.65 1.79
C TYR A 181 -9.46 2.98 0.63
N ALA A 182 -8.16 2.73 0.81
CA ALA A 182 -7.14 2.94 -0.19
C ALA A 182 -7.29 1.99 -1.39
N ALA A 183 -7.65 0.72 -1.16
CA ALA A 183 -7.91 -0.25 -2.22
C ALA A 183 -9.07 0.21 -3.10
N ARG A 184 -10.19 0.62 -2.48
CA ARG A 184 -11.40 1.10 -3.15
C ARG A 184 -11.18 2.37 -3.95
N ALA A 185 -10.35 3.30 -3.46
CA ALA A 185 -10.09 4.58 -4.10
C ALA A 185 -11.36 5.33 -4.56
N GLY A 186 -12.40 5.29 -3.72
CA GLY A 186 -13.71 5.90 -3.98
C GLY A 186 -14.75 5.01 -4.68
N SER A 187 -14.37 3.81 -5.13
CA SER A 187 -15.32 2.83 -5.67
C SER A 187 -16.13 2.12 -4.57
N THR A 188 -17.33 1.67 -4.93
CA THR A 188 -18.19 0.83 -4.07
C THR A 188 -18.35 -0.59 -4.61
N THR A 189 -17.59 -0.93 -5.65
CA THR A 189 -17.63 -2.21 -6.36
C THR A 189 -16.71 -3.24 -5.72
N ALA A 190 -16.76 -4.49 -6.19
CA ALA A 190 -15.92 -5.58 -5.70
C ALA A 190 -14.42 -5.27 -5.87
N TYR A 191 -14.02 -4.69 -7.00
CA TYR A 191 -12.67 -4.20 -7.27
C TYR A 191 -12.67 -2.70 -7.52
N SER A 192 -11.52 -2.04 -7.45
CA SER A 192 -11.39 -0.60 -7.73
C SER A 192 -11.75 -0.17 -9.14
N PHE A 193 -11.82 -1.14 -10.07
CA PHE A 193 -12.12 -0.96 -11.48
C PHE A 193 -13.49 -1.51 -11.89
N GLY A 194 -14.32 -1.96 -10.95
CA GLY A 194 -15.67 -2.48 -11.20
C GLY A 194 -15.90 -3.86 -10.57
N ASP A 195 -17.00 -4.51 -10.96
CA ASP A 195 -17.39 -5.84 -10.43
C ASP A 195 -16.94 -7.00 -11.33
N SER A 196 -16.60 -6.73 -12.59
CA SER A 196 -16.22 -7.75 -13.56
C SER A 196 -14.77 -8.19 -13.38
N VAL A 197 -14.55 -9.50 -13.35
CA VAL A 197 -13.21 -10.12 -13.34
C VAL A 197 -12.50 -10.05 -14.70
N GLU A 198 -13.21 -9.70 -15.78
CA GLU A 198 -12.64 -9.61 -17.13
C GLU A 198 -11.51 -8.58 -17.22
N GLU A 199 -11.58 -7.54 -16.40
CA GLU A 199 -10.59 -6.47 -16.35
C GLU A 199 -9.44 -6.78 -15.36
N LEU A 200 -9.54 -7.86 -14.57
CA LEU A 200 -8.63 -8.15 -13.47
C LEU A 200 -7.17 -8.27 -13.93
N ASP A 201 -6.89 -8.89 -15.07
CA ASP A 201 -5.53 -9.04 -15.60
C ASP A 201 -4.85 -7.69 -15.91
N LYS A 202 -5.61 -6.60 -16.08
CA LYS A 202 -5.02 -5.26 -16.24
C LYS A 202 -4.51 -4.68 -14.92
N TYR A 203 -5.04 -5.13 -13.79
CA TYR A 203 -4.80 -4.54 -12.46
C TYR A 203 -4.09 -5.49 -11.48
N ALA A 204 -4.02 -6.79 -11.79
CA ALA A 204 -3.63 -7.82 -10.83
C ALA A 204 -2.63 -8.82 -11.39
N VAL A 205 -1.73 -9.29 -10.51
CA VAL A 205 -0.99 -10.55 -10.69
C VAL A 205 -1.64 -11.57 -9.75
N TYR A 206 -2.27 -12.60 -10.30
CA TYR A 206 -3.09 -13.57 -9.55
C TYR A 206 -2.89 -14.98 -10.11
N TYR A 207 -3.44 -16.02 -9.47
CA TYR A 207 -3.14 -17.43 -9.76
C TYR A 207 -3.06 -17.78 -11.25
N GLU A 208 -4.07 -17.39 -12.04
CA GLU A 208 -4.14 -17.70 -13.47
C GLU A 208 -3.09 -16.95 -14.32
N LYS A 209 -2.64 -15.77 -13.87
CA LYS A 209 -1.75 -14.87 -14.63
C LYS A 209 -0.35 -14.72 -14.04
N SER A 210 -0.06 -15.42 -12.94
CA SER A 210 1.20 -15.29 -12.20
C SER A 210 2.30 -16.23 -12.67
N ASN A 211 1.95 -17.33 -13.34
CA ASN A 211 2.86 -18.45 -13.59
C ASN A 211 3.53 -18.97 -12.30
N ASN A 212 2.76 -19.04 -11.20
CA ASN A 212 3.19 -19.45 -9.86
C ASN A 212 4.28 -18.55 -9.24
N LYS A 213 4.27 -17.24 -9.56
CA LYS A 213 5.24 -16.28 -9.04
C LYS A 213 4.65 -14.90 -8.78
N SER A 214 5.14 -14.21 -7.76
CA SER A 214 4.95 -12.76 -7.67
C SER A 214 5.68 -12.05 -8.81
N ALA A 215 5.32 -10.79 -9.03
CA ALA A 215 5.97 -9.93 -10.01
C ALA A 215 6.73 -8.80 -9.32
N LYS A 216 7.49 -8.04 -10.12
CA LYS A 216 7.94 -6.71 -9.69
C LYS A 216 6.72 -5.86 -9.38
N VAL A 217 6.83 -5.01 -8.38
CA VAL A 217 5.78 -4.06 -8.02
C VAL A 217 5.49 -3.12 -9.19
N GLY A 218 4.24 -2.71 -9.34
CA GLY A 218 3.85 -1.71 -10.33
C GLY A 218 3.83 -2.20 -11.78
N THR A 219 3.74 -3.51 -12.01
CA THR A 219 3.68 -4.08 -13.37
C THR A 219 2.29 -4.01 -13.99
N LYS A 220 1.26 -3.78 -13.18
CA LYS A 220 -0.15 -3.66 -13.58
C LYS A 220 -0.64 -2.22 -13.44
N LEU A 221 -1.87 -1.94 -13.86
CA LEU A 221 -2.48 -0.61 -13.73
C LEU A 221 -2.78 -0.28 -12.26
N PRO A 222 -2.60 0.99 -11.84
CA PRO A 222 -3.00 1.42 -10.51
C PRO A 222 -4.51 1.64 -10.41
N ASN A 223 -5.01 1.74 -9.18
CA ASN A 223 -6.36 2.23 -8.93
C ASN A 223 -6.48 3.75 -9.16
N ALA A 224 -7.68 4.32 -8.96
CA ALA A 224 -7.96 5.74 -9.20
C ALA A 224 -7.10 6.71 -8.37
N TRP A 225 -6.47 6.21 -7.30
CA TRP A 225 -5.57 6.99 -6.45
C TRP A 225 -4.09 6.74 -6.74
N GLY A 226 -3.74 5.98 -7.78
CA GLY A 226 -2.35 5.76 -8.15
C GLY A 226 -1.63 4.73 -7.27
N LEU A 227 -2.36 3.95 -6.48
CA LEU A 227 -1.83 2.80 -5.75
C LEU A 227 -1.84 1.57 -6.64
N TYR A 228 -0.74 0.85 -6.65
CA TYR A 228 -0.55 -0.35 -7.44
C TYR A 228 -0.72 -1.61 -6.58
N ASP A 229 -1.05 -2.70 -7.26
CA ASP A 229 -1.05 -4.05 -6.71
C ASP A 229 -2.02 -4.23 -5.52
N MET A 230 -3.06 -3.38 -5.40
CA MET A 230 -4.08 -3.48 -4.35
C MET A 230 -4.98 -4.73 -4.49
N HIS A 231 -4.93 -5.40 -5.65
CA HIS A 231 -5.75 -6.57 -5.99
C HIS A 231 -4.85 -7.71 -6.48
N GLY A 232 -3.91 -8.20 -5.66
CA GLY A 232 -3.04 -9.32 -6.00
C GLY A 232 -1.56 -9.03 -5.78
N ASN A 233 -0.70 -9.70 -6.55
CA ASN A 233 0.75 -9.77 -6.37
C ASN A 233 1.13 -10.41 -5.03
N VAL A 234 1.14 -9.68 -3.92
CA VAL A 234 1.25 -10.29 -2.59
C VAL A 234 0.20 -9.74 -1.64
N ALA A 235 -0.30 -10.60 -0.77
CA ALA A 235 -1.23 -10.19 0.26
C ALA A 235 -0.48 -9.37 1.33
N GLU A 236 -1.17 -8.46 2.01
CA GLU A 236 -0.53 -7.46 2.86
C GLU A 236 -0.94 -7.56 4.32
N TRP A 237 0.06 -7.54 5.21
CA TRP A 237 -0.15 -7.37 6.64
C TRP A 237 -0.81 -6.03 6.98
N THR A 238 -1.78 -6.07 7.90
CA THR A 238 -2.37 -4.89 8.54
C THR A 238 -2.13 -4.92 10.06
N LEU A 239 -2.46 -3.83 10.76
CA LEU A 239 -2.34 -3.73 12.22
C LEU A 239 -3.36 -4.56 13.00
N ASP A 240 -4.47 -4.93 12.36
CA ASP A 240 -5.67 -5.38 13.03
C ASP A 240 -5.59 -6.85 13.44
N GLU A 241 -6.15 -7.15 14.62
CA GLU A 241 -6.55 -8.51 14.94
C GLU A 241 -7.74 -8.91 14.08
N TYR A 242 -7.66 -10.10 13.48
CA TYR A 242 -8.77 -10.63 12.73
C TYR A 242 -9.85 -11.14 13.69
N LYS A 243 -11.05 -10.58 13.58
CA LYS A 243 -12.27 -11.08 14.21
C LYS A 243 -13.37 -11.10 13.17
N GLU A 244 -14.11 -12.21 13.12
CA GLU A 244 -15.21 -12.40 12.18
C GLU A 244 -16.33 -11.37 12.38
N ASP A 245 -16.54 -10.94 13.63
CA ASP A 245 -17.54 -9.96 14.03
C ASP A 245 -16.99 -8.52 14.16
N ALA A 246 -15.77 -8.26 13.65
CA ALA A 246 -15.11 -6.96 13.79
C ALA A 246 -15.98 -5.79 13.31
N TYR A 247 -16.64 -5.95 12.16
CA TYR A 247 -17.40 -4.86 11.51
C TYR A 247 -18.70 -4.50 12.23
N ALA A 248 -19.25 -5.41 13.02
CA ALA A 248 -20.41 -5.12 13.85
C ALA A 248 -20.05 -4.27 15.09
N ASN A 249 -18.77 -4.24 15.47
CA ASN A 249 -18.30 -3.67 16.73
C ASN A 249 -17.21 -2.60 16.57
N SER A 250 -16.85 -2.24 15.33
CA SER A 250 -15.78 -1.29 15.02
C SER A 250 -16.22 0.16 15.25
N GLU A 251 -15.27 0.98 15.68
CA GLU A 251 -15.48 2.42 15.82
C GLU A 251 -15.70 3.10 14.46
N GLU A 252 -16.48 4.18 14.43
CA GLU A 252 -16.74 4.90 13.18
C GLU A 252 -15.52 5.70 12.69
N LYS A 253 -14.71 6.27 13.60
CA LYS A 253 -13.58 7.14 13.24
C LYS A 253 -12.24 6.43 13.46
N ASN A 254 -11.43 6.31 12.40
CA ASN A 254 -10.13 5.64 12.41
C ASN A 254 -10.14 4.28 13.12
N PRO A 255 -11.05 3.34 12.77
CA PRO A 255 -11.13 2.06 13.44
C PRO A 255 -9.81 1.30 13.36
N TRP A 256 -9.47 0.72 14.50
CA TRP A 256 -8.36 -0.20 14.66
C TRP A 256 -8.74 -1.26 15.69
N ILE A 257 -8.92 -2.49 15.25
CA ILE A 257 -9.14 -3.64 16.11
C ILE A 257 -7.81 -4.04 16.73
N THR A 258 -7.52 -3.44 17.90
CA THR A 258 -6.24 -3.63 18.58
C THR A 258 -6.04 -5.09 18.99
N PRO A 259 -4.86 -5.67 18.68
CA PRO A 259 -4.50 -7.00 19.12
C PRO A 259 -4.56 -7.30 20.61
N THR A 260 -5.23 -8.40 20.94
CA THR A 260 -5.26 -9.06 22.25
C THR A 260 -4.53 -10.41 22.25
N VAL A 261 -4.28 -10.96 21.06
CA VAL A 261 -3.51 -12.19 20.81
C VAL A 261 -2.50 -11.97 19.69
N ILE A 262 -1.54 -12.89 19.53
CA ILE A 262 -0.53 -12.83 18.44
C ILE A 262 -1.16 -13.13 17.07
N HIS A 263 -2.06 -14.12 17.02
CA HIS A 263 -2.81 -14.51 15.82
C HIS A 263 -4.26 -14.79 16.19
N PRO A 264 -5.22 -14.55 15.27
CA PRO A 264 -5.00 -14.14 13.87
C PRO A 264 -4.83 -12.62 13.70
N ARG A 265 -3.91 -12.22 12.82
CA ARG A 265 -3.81 -10.86 12.23
C ARG A 265 -4.52 -10.82 10.88
N VAL A 266 -5.11 -9.68 10.53
CA VAL A 266 -5.75 -9.47 9.22
C VAL A 266 -4.70 -9.33 8.11
N ILE A 267 -4.95 -10.03 7.00
CA ILE A 267 -4.25 -9.93 5.72
C ILE A 267 -5.28 -9.52 4.65
N ARG A 268 -4.89 -8.61 3.75
CA ARG A 268 -5.75 -8.09 2.65
C ARG A 268 -5.07 -8.19 1.27
N GLY A 269 -5.84 -7.97 0.20
CA GLY A 269 -5.33 -7.84 -1.18
C GLY A 269 -5.34 -9.12 -2.01
N GLY A 270 -5.18 -10.28 -1.38
CA GLY A 270 -4.91 -11.52 -2.10
C GLY A 270 -3.53 -11.51 -2.74
N SER A 271 -3.13 -12.62 -3.36
CA SER A 271 -1.76 -12.81 -3.85
C SER A 271 -1.71 -13.43 -5.24
N TRP A 272 -0.48 -13.59 -5.74
CA TRP A 272 -0.15 -14.30 -6.97
C TRP A 272 -0.65 -15.75 -6.99
N ASP A 273 -0.98 -16.34 -5.84
CA ASP A 273 -1.45 -17.73 -5.69
C ASP A 273 -2.96 -17.82 -5.38
N ASP A 274 -3.67 -16.68 -5.40
CA ASP A 274 -5.09 -16.63 -5.08
C ASP A 274 -5.98 -16.43 -6.32
N ASP A 275 -7.20 -16.94 -6.22
CA ASP A 275 -8.29 -16.74 -7.18
C ASP A 275 -8.98 -15.38 -6.99
N PRO A 276 -9.69 -14.86 -8.02
CA PRO A 276 -10.29 -13.53 -8.00
C PRO A 276 -11.14 -13.17 -6.77
N ASP A 277 -11.83 -14.14 -6.15
CA ASP A 277 -12.67 -13.90 -4.96
C ASP A 277 -11.87 -13.37 -3.76
N LYS A 278 -10.57 -13.66 -3.69
CA LYS A 278 -9.65 -13.19 -2.64
C LYS A 278 -9.06 -11.81 -2.92
N LEU A 279 -9.15 -11.34 -4.16
CA LEU A 279 -8.57 -10.07 -4.61
C LEU A 279 -9.55 -8.90 -4.48
N ARG A 280 -10.83 -9.17 -4.14
CA ARG A 280 -11.84 -8.13 -3.92
C ARG A 280 -11.41 -7.18 -2.80
N SER A 281 -11.79 -5.91 -2.94
CA SER A 281 -11.51 -4.84 -1.98
C SER A 281 -11.97 -5.21 -0.57
N ALA A 282 -13.13 -5.87 -0.42
CA ALA A 282 -13.68 -6.29 0.86
C ALA A 282 -13.10 -7.62 1.39
N SER A 283 -12.34 -8.38 0.60
CA SER A 283 -11.95 -9.75 0.97
C SER A 283 -10.90 -9.78 2.08
N ARG A 284 -11.26 -10.39 3.21
CA ARG A 284 -10.41 -10.47 4.40
C ARG A 284 -9.90 -11.89 4.61
N THR A 285 -8.69 -12.02 5.13
CA THR A 285 -8.12 -13.31 5.55
C THR A 285 -7.43 -13.19 6.90
N GLY A 286 -7.79 -14.05 7.85
CA GLY A 286 -7.07 -14.20 9.11
C GLY A 286 -5.81 -15.04 8.95
N SER A 287 -4.66 -14.52 9.40
CA SER A 287 -3.43 -15.32 9.48
C SER A 287 -3.53 -16.45 10.51
N SER A 288 -2.65 -17.44 10.41
CA SER A 288 -2.62 -18.54 11.37
C SER A 288 -1.21 -18.96 11.71
N LYS A 289 -1.05 -19.69 12.83
CA LYS A 289 0.23 -20.31 13.21
C LYS A 289 0.76 -21.31 12.17
N LYS A 290 -0.05 -21.68 11.15
CA LYS A 290 0.41 -22.53 10.05
C LYS A 290 1.42 -21.82 9.14
N LEU A 291 1.46 -20.48 9.15
CA LEU A 291 2.41 -19.69 8.36
C LEU A 291 3.89 -19.90 8.75
N GLN A 292 4.14 -20.51 9.91
CA GLN A 292 5.49 -20.88 10.38
C GLN A 292 5.65 -22.40 10.52
N LYS A 293 4.76 -23.21 9.91
CA LYS A 293 4.70 -24.66 10.18
C LYS A 293 5.99 -25.36 9.76
N ARG A 294 6.54 -25.03 8.59
CA ARG A 294 7.76 -25.63 8.05
C ARG A 294 9.07 -25.13 8.68
N ASP A 295 9.03 -24.08 9.51
CA ASP A 295 10.22 -23.60 10.21
C ASP A 295 10.82 -24.69 11.12
N PRO A 296 12.06 -25.17 10.84
CA PRO A 296 12.70 -26.21 11.63
C PRO A 296 13.32 -25.69 12.95
N GLN A 297 13.36 -24.37 13.19
CA GLN A 297 13.93 -23.79 14.40
C GLN A 297 13.10 -24.10 15.65
N ILE A 298 13.77 -24.28 16.80
CA ILE A 298 13.16 -24.48 18.12
C ILE A 298 13.78 -23.49 19.12
N PRO A 299 13.01 -22.51 19.66
CA PRO A 299 11.65 -22.16 19.25
C PRO A 299 11.59 -21.65 17.80
N LYS A 300 10.40 -21.73 17.18
CA LYS A 300 10.18 -21.19 15.84
C LYS A 300 10.45 -19.68 15.80
N SER A 301 10.90 -19.19 14.67
CA SER A 301 11.20 -17.79 14.44
C SER A 301 9.95 -16.94 14.61
N PHE A 302 10.07 -15.90 15.44
CA PHE A 302 9.07 -14.84 15.51
C PHE A 302 9.31 -13.75 14.44
N TRP A 303 10.39 -13.86 13.66
CA TRP A 303 10.74 -12.94 12.58
C TRP A 303 10.22 -13.41 11.21
N TRP A 304 10.32 -14.72 10.95
CA TRP A 304 10.11 -15.29 9.63
C TRP A 304 9.02 -16.34 9.64
N PHE A 305 8.16 -16.27 8.64
CA PHE A 305 7.08 -17.23 8.39
C PHE A 305 7.38 -17.99 7.09
N THR A 306 7.88 -19.22 7.25
CA THR A 306 8.30 -20.10 6.15
C THR A 306 7.19 -20.46 5.17
N ASP A 307 5.94 -20.33 5.56
CA ASP A 307 4.76 -20.67 4.76
C ASP A 307 3.95 -19.42 4.38
N SER A 308 4.61 -18.26 4.25
CA SER A 308 3.98 -16.99 3.84
C SER A 308 4.75 -16.28 2.72
N ASN A 309 5.25 -17.02 1.73
CA ASN A 309 5.88 -16.49 0.50
C ASN A 309 4.92 -15.71 -0.43
N PHE A 310 3.69 -15.54 0.01
CA PHE A 310 2.65 -14.75 -0.66
C PHE A 310 2.21 -13.55 0.20
N VAL A 311 2.82 -13.34 1.37
CA VAL A 311 2.46 -12.25 2.29
C VAL A 311 3.64 -11.29 2.47
N GLY A 312 3.41 -10.04 2.11
CA GLY A 312 4.28 -8.89 2.36
C GLY A 312 3.54 -7.82 3.15
N PHE A 313 3.88 -6.55 2.90
CA PHE A 313 3.18 -5.41 3.50
C PHE A 313 3.48 -4.11 2.75
N ARG A 314 2.74 -3.07 3.13
CA ARG A 314 2.86 -1.71 2.63
C ARG A 314 2.97 -0.73 3.78
N LEU A 315 3.62 0.40 3.53
CA LEU A 315 3.81 1.44 4.54
C LEU A 315 2.64 2.43 4.59
N VAL A 316 2.31 2.89 5.79
CA VAL A 316 1.48 4.06 6.05
C VAL A 316 2.23 5.07 6.90
N SER A 317 2.05 6.35 6.60
CA SER A 317 2.52 7.47 7.42
C SER A 317 1.38 8.46 7.62
N PRO A 318 0.92 8.73 8.87
CA PRO A 318 -0.13 9.71 9.13
C PRO A 318 0.21 11.10 8.58
N LYS A 319 -0.77 11.84 8.03
CA LYS A 319 -0.52 13.20 7.53
C LYS A 319 -0.11 14.15 8.65
N ILE A 320 -0.80 14.02 9.80
CA ILE A 320 -0.41 14.65 11.06
C ILE A 320 0.47 13.65 11.81
N GLN A 321 1.75 13.97 11.96
CA GLN A 321 2.70 13.09 12.63
C GLN A 321 2.40 13.04 14.14
N PRO A 322 2.37 11.84 14.74
CA PRO A 322 2.16 11.68 16.18
C PRO A 322 3.30 12.29 16.99
N SER A 323 2.98 12.78 18.19
CA SER A 323 3.97 13.28 19.15
C SER A 323 4.94 12.16 19.57
N PRO A 324 6.13 12.48 20.10
CA PRO A 324 7.05 11.47 20.64
C PRO A 324 6.41 10.55 21.68
N GLU A 325 5.53 11.07 22.53
CA GLU A 325 4.80 10.30 23.55
C GLU A 325 3.78 9.36 22.91
N GLU A 326 3.07 9.80 21.87
CA GLU A 326 2.14 8.97 21.11
C GLU A 326 2.86 7.86 20.35
N GLN A 327 4.00 8.17 19.72
CA GLN A 327 4.86 7.19 19.08
C GLN A 327 5.35 6.14 20.07
N LYS A 328 5.81 6.57 21.25
CA LYS A 328 6.21 5.66 22.32
C LYS A 328 5.05 4.73 22.70
N LYS A 329 3.87 5.29 23.03
CA LYS A 329 2.69 4.48 23.38
C LYS A 329 2.29 3.50 22.28
N PHE A 330 2.43 3.90 21.02
CA PHE A 330 2.16 3.02 19.87
C PHE A 330 3.11 1.81 19.87
N TRP A 331 4.43 2.05 19.97
CA TRP A 331 5.41 0.97 19.98
C TRP A 331 5.24 0.03 21.18
N GLN A 332 4.98 0.57 22.37
CA GLN A 332 4.67 -0.25 23.55
C GLN A 332 3.45 -1.14 23.32
N LYS A 333 2.40 -0.60 22.68
CA LYS A 333 1.17 -1.36 22.39
C LYS A 333 1.39 -2.47 21.36
N VAL A 334 2.17 -2.24 20.29
CA VAL A 334 2.27 -3.18 19.16
C VAL A 334 3.49 -4.11 19.22
N LEU A 335 4.50 -3.78 20.03
CA LEU A 335 5.73 -4.57 20.21
C LEU A 335 5.95 -5.05 21.65
N ASP A 336 5.09 -4.68 22.61
CA ASP A 336 5.18 -5.06 24.03
C ASP A 336 6.49 -4.58 24.70
N GLU A 337 6.81 -3.29 24.53
CA GLU A 337 8.04 -2.63 25.00
C GLU A 337 7.90 -1.78 26.28
#